data_AF-A0A7S0SLU6-F1
#
_entry.id   AF-A0A7S0SLU6-F1
#
_cell.length_a   1.000
_cell.length_b   1.000
_cell.length_c   1.000
_cell.angle_alpha   90.00
_cell.angle_beta   90.00
_cell.angle_gamma   90.00
#
_symmetry.space_group_name_H-M   'P 1'
#
loop_
_entity.id
_entity.type
_entity.pdbx_description
1 polymer ?
#
loop_
_entity_poly.entity_id
_entity_poly.type
_entity_poly.pdbx_seq_one_letter_code
_entity_poly.pdbx_strand_id
1 'polypeptide(L)'
;TLQDPGSRPKWDAFCKSGRIVHTYNAHCNQVEFTFKPLWPIKARDQQIITAKRTLANGGCMYVATSLPADLAPPIKKGMVRMRVFVGGYYISPRPGGCDGGTPVP
;
A
#
# COMPACT_ATOMS: atom_id res chain seq x y z
N THR A 1 2.69 3.88 -9.56
CA THR A 1 1.75 4.79 -8.88
C THR A 1 1.51 4.31 -7.46
N LEU A 2 0.95 5.11 -6.56
CA LEU A 2 0.64 4.69 -5.17
C LEU A 2 -0.15 3.37 -5.08
N GLN A 3 -0.97 3.09 -6.10
CA GLN A 3 -1.84 1.91 -6.15
C GLN A 3 -1.16 0.66 -6.73
N ASP A 4 0.01 0.80 -7.35
CA ASP A 4 0.77 -0.33 -7.90
C ASP A 4 1.93 -0.68 -6.96
N PRO A 5 1.82 -1.78 -6.19
CA PRO A 5 2.87 -2.23 -5.28
C PRO A 5 4.21 -2.45 -5.97
N GLY A 6 4.20 -2.91 -7.23
CA GLY A 6 5.42 -3.18 -8.01
C GLY A 6 6.21 -1.93 -8.35
N SER A 7 5.54 -0.77 -8.39
CA SER A 7 6.20 0.52 -8.60
C SER A 7 6.82 1.12 -7.33
N ARG A 8 6.39 0.70 -6.14
CA ARG A 8 6.86 1.28 -4.87
C ARG A 8 8.39 1.28 -4.71
N PRO A 9 9.12 0.19 -5.03
CA PRO A 9 10.58 0.18 -4.94
C PRO A 9 11.29 1.23 -5.80
N LYS A 10 10.61 1.80 -6.81
CA LYS A 10 11.19 2.83 -7.70
C LYS A 10 11.28 4.20 -7.04
N TRP A 11 10.47 4.47 -6.02
CA TRP A 11 10.37 5.78 -5.37
C TRP A 11 10.50 5.73 -3.84
N ASP A 12 10.26 4.58 -3.21
CA ASP A 12 10.49 4.34 -1.78
C ASP A 12 11.83 3.60 -1.60
N ALA A 13 12.87 4.32 -1.16
CA ALA A 13 14.21 3.78 -0.99
C ALA A 13 14.29 2.59 0.00
N PHE A 14 13.35 2.51 0.95
CA PHE A 14 13.27 1.44 1.95
C PHE A 14 12.51 0.23 1.44
N CYS A 15 11.60 0.41 0.48
CA CYS A 15 10.87 -0.70 -0.13
C CYS A 15 11.81 -1.52 -1.04
N LYS A 16 12.05 -2.78 -0.68
CA LYS A 16 12.83 -3.72 -1.48
C LYS A 16 12.00 -4.32 -2.61
N SER A 17 10.77 -4.73 -2.30
CA SER A 17 9.85 -5.32 -3.29
C SER A 17 8.40 -5.06 -2.89
N GLY A 18 7.52 -5.01 -3.88
CA GLY A 18 6.07 -5.02 -3.68
C GLY A 18 5.40 -5.84 -4.77
N ARG A 19 4.38 -6.62 -4.42
CA ARG A 19 3.56 -7.34 -5.40
C ARG A 19 2.15 -7.59 -4.87
N ILE A 20 1.21 -7.70 -5.81
CA ILE A 20 -0.12 -8.25 -5.52
C ILE A 20 0.04 -9.76 -5.42
N VAL A 21 -0.38 -10.32 -4.28
CA VAL A 21 -0.36 -11.77 -4.03
C VAL A 21 -1.69 -12.39 -4.44
N HIS A 22 -2.79 -11.67 -4.19
CA HIS A 22 -4.13 -12.11 -4.51
C HIS A 22 -5.04 -10.89 -4.75
N THR A 23 -5.97 -11.03 -5.68
CA THR A 23 -6.98 -10.01 -6.00
C THR A 23 -8.34 -10.55 -5.59
N TYR A 24 -8.94 -9.95 -4.56
CA TYR A 24 -10.28 -10.36 -4.09
C TYR A 24 -11.38 -9.83 -5.01
N ASN A 25 -11.21 -8.60 -5.51
CA ASN A 25 -12.09 -7.96 -6.49
C ASN A 25 -11.39 -6.75 -7.13
N ALA A 26 -12.08 -6.01 -8.00
CA ALA A 26 -11.56 -4.84 -8.71
C ALA A 26 -10.98 -3.73 -7.81
N HIS A 27 -11.33 -3.74 -6.53
CA HIS A 27 -10.97 -2.72 -5.56
C HIS A 27 -10.18 -3.23 -4.37
N CYS A 28 -10.07 -4.54 -4.17
CA CYS A 28 -9.48 -5.14 -2.98
C CYS A 28 -8.38 -6.14 -3.36
N ASN A 29 -7.17 -5.91 -2.87
CA ASN A 29 -6.02 -6.75 -3.13
C ASN A 29 -5.31 -7.13 -1.84
N GLN A 30 -4.82 -8.35 -1.76
CA GLN A 30 -3.74 -8.74 -0.86
C GLN A 30 -2.41 -8.32 -1.48
N VAL A 31 -1.59 -7.63 -0.70
CA VAL A 31 -0.29 -7.12 -1.13
C VAL A 31 0.79 -7.59 -0.16
N GLU A 32 1.90 -8.03 -0.75
CA GLU A 32 3.14 -8.32 -0.04
C GLU A 32 4.15 -7.22 -0.33
N PHE A 33 4.74 -6.66 0.74
CA PHE A 33 5.93 -5.83 0.66
C PHE A 33 7.08 -6.46 1.44
N THR A 34 8.31 -6.21 0.97
CA THR A 34 9.50 -6.39 1.78
C THR A 34 10.26 -5.08 1.87
N PHE A 35 10.79 -4.79 3.06
CA PHE A 35 11.56 -3.59 3.34
C PHE A 35 13.00 -3.93 3.69
N LYS A 36 13.93 -3.10 3.21
CA LYS A 36 15.35 -3.19 3.51
C LYS A 36 15.57 -2.95 5.02
N PRO A 37 16.58 -3.59 5.64
CA PRO A 37 16.98 -3.24 6.98
C PRO A 37 17.58 -1.83 7.00
N LEU A 38 17.43 -1.12 8.12
CA LEU A 38 18.13 0.12 8.40
C LEU A 38 18.74 -0.04 9.78
N TRP A 39 20.06 -0.18 9.88
CA TRP A 39 20.72 -0.46 11.17
C TRP A 39 20.28 0.56 12.24
N PRO A 40 19.84 0.11 13.44
CA PRO A 40 19.84 -1.25 13.98
C PRO A 40 18.57 -2.09 13.73
N ILE A 41 17.65 -1.60 12.90
CA ILE A 41 16.34 -2.20 12.60
C ILE A 41 16.46 -3.32 11.56
N LYS A 42 16.01 -4.53 11.93
CA LYS A 42 15.92 -5.68 11.01
C LYS A 42 14.93 -5.42 9.86
N ALA A 43 15.18 -6.08 8.73
CA ALA A 43 14.29 -6.08 7.57
C ALA A 43 12.86 -6.51 7.95
N ARG A 44 11.87 -5.95 7.27
CA ARG A 44 10.46 -6.22 7.54
C ARG A 44 9.76 -6.87 6.35
N ASP A 45 8.98 -7.92 6.59
CA ASP A 45 7.96 -8.36 5.65
C ASP A 45 6.60 -7.78 6.06
N GLN A 46 5.76 -7.47 5.08
CA GLN A 46 4.45 -6.89 5.31
C GLN A 46 3.42 -7.61 4.43
N GLN A 47 2.33 -8.05 5.06
CA GLN A 47 1.20 -8.71 4.42
C GLN A 47 -0.04 -7.89 4.76
N ILE A 48 -0.63 -7.24 3.76
CA ILE A 48 -1.76 -6.33 3.95
C ILE A 48 -2.89 -6.67 2.99
N ILE A 49 -4.12 -6.43 3.45
CA ILE A 49 -5.27 -6.26 2.57
C ILE A 49 -5.40 -4.76 2.31
N THR A 50 -5.64 -4.43 1.06
CA THR A 50 -5.79 -3.05 0.58
C THR A 50 -7.16 -2.92 -0.06
N ALA A 51 -7.82 -1.78 0.15
CA ALA A 51 -9.07 -1.44 -0.51
C ALA A 51 -8.99 -0.03 -1.09
N LYS A 52 -9.53 0.15 -2.30
CA LYS A 52 -9.64 1.46 -2.95
C LYS A 52 -11.09 1.83 -3.25
N ARG A 53 -11.40 3.11 -3.13
CA ARG A 53 -12.69 3.68 -3.50
C ARG A 53 -12.49 5.02 -4.18
N THR A 54 -13.22 5.25 -5.27
CA THR A 54 -13.48 6.59 -5.78
C THR A 54 -14.65 7.15 -4.99
N LEU A 55 -14.54 8.40 -4.54
CA LEU A 55 -15.56 9.07 -3.76
C LEU A 55 -16.44 9.93 -4.66
N ALA A 56 -17.62 10.30 -4.16
CA ALA A 56 -18.58 11.13 -4.90
C ALA A 56 -18.01 12.50 -5.32
N ASN A 57 -17.04 13.03 -4.59
CA ASN A 57 -16.36 14.29 -4.91
C ASN A 57 -15.19 14.12 -5.91
N GLY A 58 -15.10 12.99 -6.62
CA GLY A 58 -13.99 12.68 -7.54
C GLY A 58 -12.68 12.29 -6.84
N GLY A 59 -12.64 12.28 -5.50
CA GLY A 59 -11.47 11.87 -4.73
C GLY A 59 -11.23 10.36 -4.76
N CYS A 60 -10.06 9.95 -4.28
CA CYS A 60 -9.72 8.54 -4.11
C CYS A 60 -9.27 8.27 -2.68
N MET A 61 -9.85 7.23 -2.09
CA MET A 61 -9.42 6.69 -0.81
C MET A 61 -8.73 5.36 -1.04
N TYR A 62 -7.56 5.20 -0.44
CA TYR A 62 -6.81 3.95 -0.38
C TYR A 62 -6.59 3.61 1.09
N VAL A 63 -7.07 2.45 1.53
CA VAL A 63 -6.89 1.96 2.90
C VAL A 63 -6.20 0.62 2.88
N ALA A 64 -5.45 0.36 3.95
CA ALA A 64 -4.74 -0.88 4.15
C ALA A 64 -4.74 -1.27 5.63
N THR A 65 -4.79 -2.57 5.89
CA THR A 65 -4.57 -3.16 7.20
C THR A 65 -3.83 -4.48 7.04
N SER A 66 -3.12 -4.92 8.07
CA SER A 66 -2.47 -6.22 8.05
C SER A 66 -3.49 -7.35 7.93
N LEU A 67 -3.12 -8.38 7.18
CA LEU A 67 -3.86 -9.64 7.18
C LEU A 67 -4.00 -10.20 8.61
N PRO A 68 -5.17 -10.78 8.95
CA PRO A 68 -5.32 -11.61 10.13
C PRO A 68 -4.25 -12.71 10.20
N ALA A 69 -3.84 -13.08 11.42
CA ALA A 69 -2.71 -13.98 11.63
C ALA A 69 -2.94 -15.39 11.06
N ASP A 70 -4.19 -15.85 11.07
CA ASP A 70 -4.66 -17.12 10.52
C ASP A 70 -4.68 -17.16 8.99
N LEU A 71 -4.75 -16.00 8.33
CA LEU A 71 -4.72 -15.88 6.87
C LEU A 71 -3.34 -15.46 6.33
N ALA A 72 -2.43 -15.04 7.20
CA ALA A 72 -1.13 -14.52 6.78
C ALA A 72 -0.14 -15.67 6.48
N PRO A 73 0.63 -15.59 5.38
CA PRO A 73 1.66 -16.57 5.10
C PRO A 73 2.77 -16.54 6.18
N PRO A 74 3.59 -17.61 6.28
CA PRO A 74 4.74 -17.65 7.17
C PRO A 74 5.67 -16.45 6.99
N ILE A 75 6.30 -16.02 8.09
CA ILE A 75 7.26 -14.91 8.07
C ILE A 75 8.48 -15.32 7.25
N LYS A 76 8.92 -14.45 6.34
CA LYS A 76 10.14 -14.70 5.55
C LYS A 76 11.37 -14.79 6.45
N LYS A 77 12.25 -15.77 6.20
CA LYS A 77 13.47 -16.02 6.99
C LYS A 77 14.30 -14.75 7.17
N GLY A 78 14.72 -14.48 8.41
CA GLY A 78 15.55 -13.32 8.75
C GLY A 78 14.82 -11.97 8.79
N MET A 79 13.51 -11.96 8.55
CA MET A 79 12.67 -10.77 8.60
C MET A 79 11.76 -10.79 9.83
N VAL A 80 11.12 -9.65 10.09
CA VAL A 80 10.08 -9.52 11.11
C VAL A 80 8.81 -8.98 10.46
N ARG A 81 7.66 -9.54 10.85
CA ARG A 81 6.35 -9.09 10.36
C ARG A 81 6.02 -7.70 10.86
N MET A 82 5.91 -6.75 9.93
CA MET A 82 5.31 -5.45 10.21
C MET A 82 3.80 -5.62 10.38
N ARG A 83 3.25 -4.99 11.43
CA ARG A 83 1.81 -4.91 11.67
C ARG A 83 1.32 -3.49 11.40
N VAL A 84 0.33 -3.38 10.52
CA VAL A 84 -0.39 -2.14 10.26
C VAL A 84 -1.80 -2.32 10.80
N PHE A 85 -2.17 -1.55 11.82
CA PHE A 85 -3.52 -1.60 12.40
C PHE A 85 -4.54 -1.04 11.40
N VAL A 86 -4.36 0.21 10.99
CA VAL A 86 -5.00 0.77 9.80
C VAL A 86 -4.11 1.90 9.28
N GLY A 87 -4.03 2.05 7.97
CA GLY A 87 -3.30 3.13 7.34
C GLY A 87 -3.82 3.37 5.93
N GLY A 88 -3.59 4.55 5.37
CA GLY A 88 -4.13 4.85 4.07
C GLY A 88 -3.82 6.26 3.61
N TYR A 89 -4.28 6.55 2.40
CA TYR A 89 -4.21 7.86 1.77
C TYR A 89 -5.60 8.28 1.36
N TYR A 90 -5.93 9.53 1.65
CA TYR A 90 -7.08 10.21 1.09
C TYR A 90 -6.56 11.30 0.15
N ILE A 91 -6.89 11.18 -1.14
CA ILE A 91 -6.51 12.12 -2.17
C ILE A 91 -7.79 12.79 -2.65
N SER A 92 -7.92 14.08 -2.37
CA SER A 92 -9.04 14.89 -2.84
C SER A 92 -8.62 15.72 -4.04
N PRO A 93 -9.55 15.99 -4.99
CA PRO A 93 -9.32 17.00 -6.00
C PRO A 93 -9.11 18.35 -5.33
N ARG A 94 -8.11 19.09 -5.80
CA ARG A 94 -7.89 20.47 -5.38
C ARG A 94 -8.77 21.39 -6.22
N PRO A 95 -9.60 22.25 -5.61
CA PRO A 95 -10.36 23.25 -6.34
C PRO A 95 -9.43 24.13 -7.21
N GLY A 96 -9.80 24.27 -8.48
CA GLY A 96 -9.16 25.18 -9.43
C GLY A 96 -7.90 24.66 -10.12
N GLY A 97 -7.20 23.65 -9.60
CA GLY A 97 -5.89 23.44 -10.19
C GLY A 97 -4.97 22.43 -9.57
N CYS A 98 -4.32 21.64 -10.41
CA CYS A 98 -2.88 21.52 -10.37
C CYS A 98 -2.32 22.03 -11.72
N ASP A 99 -2.69 23.26 -12.14
CA ASP A 99 -2.23 24.00 -13.34
C ASP A 99 -1.53 23.14 -14.42
N GLY A 100 -2.30 22.32 -15.17
CA GLY A 100 -1.78 21.30 -16.09
C GLY A 100 -2.00 19.84 -15.66
N GLY A 101 -2.78 19.61 -14.61
CA GLY A 101 -3.06 18.28 -14.05
C GLY A 101 -4.26 18.30 -13.09
N THR A 102 -5.28 19.08 -13.44
CA THR A 102 -6.36 19.42 -12.53
C THR A 102 -7.59 18.54 -12.72
N PRO A 103 -8.07 17.86 -11.67
CA PRO A 103 -9.42 17.33 -11.62
C PRO A 103 -10.43 18.44 -11.24
N VAL A 104 -11.50 18.54 -12.02
CA VAL A 104 -12.64 19.48 -11.88
C VAL A 104 -13.83 18.71 -11.28
N PRO A 105 -14.77 19.33 -10.52
CA PRO A 105 -15.90 18.64 -9.90
C PRO A 105 -16.75 17.81 -10.88
#